data_AF-A0A9D4XGA3-F1
#
_entry.id   AF-A0A9D4XGA3-F1
#
_cell.length_a   1.000
_cell.length_b   1.000
_cell.length_c   1.000
_cell.angle_alpha   90.00
_cell.angle_beta   90.00
_cell.angle_gamma   90.00
#
_symmetry.space_group_name_H-M   'P 1'
#
loop_
_entity.id
_entity.type
_entity.pdbx_description
1 polymer ?
#
loop_
_entity_poly.entity_id
_entity_poly.type
_entity_poly.pdbx_seq_one_letter_code
_entity_poly.pdbx_strand_id
1 'polypeptide(L)'
;MSGEGKVVCVTGASGYIASWIVNFLLQRGYTVRATVRDPSDPKKVDHLIKLEGAKERLQLFKADLLEQGSFDSIVEGCDGVFHTASPVRFVVDDPQAELIDPAVKGTLNVLKSCENELSLPLLMLQLHITQGRRILKS
;
A
#
# COMPACT_ATOMS: atom_id res chain seq x y z
N MET A 1 11.69 -22.85 -0.25
CA MET A 1 10.43 -22.36 0.35
C MET A 1 10.20 -20.94 -0.17
N SER A 2 9.00 -20.63 -0.66
CA SER A 2 8.77 -19.48 -1.55
C SER A 2 8.64 -18.15 -0.78
N GLY A 3 9.75 -17.46 -0.51
CA GLY A 3 9.74 -16.08 0.01
C GLY A 3 10.89 -15.70 0.93
N GLU A 4 11.57 -16.67 1.52
CA GLU A 4 12.67 -16.42 2.47
C GLU A 4 13.81 -15.60 1.83
N GLY A 5 14.27 -14.59 2.56
CA GLY A 5 15.31 -13.67 2.12
C GLY A 5 14.83 -12.56 1.17
N LYS A 6 13.57 -12.58 0.72
CA LYS A 6 13.00 -11.54 -0.13
C LYS A 6 12.29 -10.47 0.69
N VAL A 7 12.44 -9.22 0.28
CA VAL A 7 11.82 -8.05 0.91
C VAL A 7 10.77 -7.49 -0.03
N VAL A 8 9.56 -7.26 0.47
CA VAL A 8 8.47 -6.67 -0.33
C VAL A 8 7.83 -5.51 0.39
N CYS A 9 7.44 -4.48 -0.37
CA CYS A 9 6.73 -3.33 0.16
C CYS A 9 5.21 -3.49 -0.07
N VAL A 10 4.40 -3.17 0.94
CA VAL A 10 2.94 -3.11 0.83
C VAL A 10 2.47 -1.72 1.26
N THR A 11 1.93 -0.95 0.32
CA THR A 11 1.44 0.40 0.63
C THR A 11 0.04 0.35 1.23
N GLY A 12 -0.24 1.20 2.22
CA GLY A 12 -1.58 1.29 2.81
C GLY A 12 -1.95 0.05 3.63
N ALA A 13 -0.96 -0.56 4.30
CA ALA A 13 -1.07 -1.84 5.00
C ALA A 13 -2.21 -1.94 6.01
N SER A 14 -2.61 -0.81 6.62
CA SER A 14 -3.76 -0.73 7.54
C SER A 14 -5.13 -0.93 6.86
N GLY A 15 -5.16 -1.02 5.53
CA GLY A 15 -6.37 -1.23 4.75
C GLY A 15 -6.86 -2.68 4.80
N TYR A 16 -8.14 -2.88 4.50
CA TYR A 16 -8.78 -4.19 4.59
C TYR A 16 -8.04 -5.25 3.74
N ILE A 17 -7.89 -5.03 2.44
CA ILE A 17 -7.21 -5.97 1.53
C ILE A 17 -5.71 -6.05 1.85
N ALA A 18 -5.09 -4.91 2.14
CA ALA A 18 -3.66 -4.79 2.41
C ALA A 18 -3.23 -5.64 3.61
N SER A 19 -3.99 -5.63 4.70
CA SER A 19 -3.69 -6.40 5.90
C SER A 19 -3.66 -7.92 5.65
N TRP A 20 -4.53 -8.43 4.78
CA TRP A 20 -4.54 -9.82 4.36
C TRP A 20 -3.35 -10.17 3.46
N ILE A 21 -2.96 -9.26 2.57
CA ILE A 21 -1.75 -9.41 1.74
C ILE A 21 -0.52 -9.51 2.65
N VAL A 22 -0.40 -8.62 3.65
CA VAL A 22 0.68 -8.65 4.64
C VAL A 22 0.70 -10.00 5.36
N ASN A 23 -0.44 -10.47 5.88
CA ASN A 23 -0.54 -11.77 6.55
C ASN A 23 -0.06 -12.93 5.64
N PHE A 24 -0.52 -12.97 4.40
CA PHE A 24 -0.19 -14.01 3.44
C PHE A 24 1.30 -14.01 3.02
N LEU A 25 1.92 -12.84 2.95
CA LEU A 25 3.34 -12.67 2.68
C LEU A 25 4.19 -13.12 3.88
N LEU A 26 3.80 -12.75 5.10
CA LEU A 26 4.48 -13.18 6.33
C LEU A 26 4.43 -14.70 6.52
N GLN A 27 3.29 -15.33 6.22
CA GLN A 27 3.10 -16.79 6.22
C GLN A 27 3.97 -17.51 5.18
N ARG A 28 4.37 -16.81 4.10
CA ARG A 28 5.28 -17.32 3.07
C ARG A 28 6.75 -17.08 3.37
N GLY A 29 7.08 -16.44 4.49
CA GLY A 29 8.45 -16.17 4.90
C GLY A 29 9.06 -14.91 4.30
N TYR A 30 8.28 -14.04 3.65
CA TYR A 30 8.77 -12.74 3.18
C TYR A 30 9.00 -11.79 4.35
N THR A 31 9.98 -10.88 4.18
CA THR A 31 10.10 -9.67 5.00
C THR A 31 9.22 -8.59 4.37
N VAL A 32 8.30 -8.03 5.16
CA VAL A 32 7.29 -7.08 4.67
C VAL A 32 7.56 -5.70 5.23
N ARG A 33 7.80 -4.74 4.32
CA ARG A 33 7.81 -3.31 4.61
C ARG A 33 6.40 -2.75 4.38
N ALA A 34 5.66 -2.56 5.45
CA ALA A 34 4.28 -2.12 5.42
C ALA A 34 4.19 -0.61 5.66
N THR A 35 3.58 0.13 4.73
CA THR A 35 3.39 1.57 4.91
C THR A 35 2.03 1.89 5.51
N VAL A 36 2.03 2.81 6.47
CA VAL A 36 0.83 3.39 7.09
C VAL A 36 1.03 4.90 7.23
N ARG A 37 -0.06 5.67 7.31
CA ARG A 37 0.03 7.14 7.48
C ARG A 37 0.55 7.54 8.85
N ASP A 38 0.22 6.76 9.87
CA ASP A 38 0.68 6.96 11.24
C ASP A 38 0.98 5.61 11.91
N PRO A 39 2.26 5.23 12.03
CA PRO A 39 2.67 4.01 12.73
C PRO A 39 2.38 4.04 14.23
N SER A 40 2.14 5.22 14.82
CA SER A 40 1.88 5.38 16.24
C SER A 40 0.39 5.22 16.61
N ASP A 41 -0.52 5.13 15.63
CA ASP A 41 -1.94 4.89 15.87
C ASP A 41 -2.23 3.39 16.07
N PRO A 42 -2.43 2.91 17.31
CA PRO A 42 -2.68 1.49 17.58
C PRO A 42 -3.94 0.99 16.86
N LYS A 43 -4.95 1.84 16.61
CA LYS A 43 -6.16 1.42 15.90
C LYS A 43 -5.88 0.99 14.47
N LYS A 44 -4.81 1.53 13.87
CA LYS A 44 -4.39 1.24 12.49
C LYS A 44 -3.32 0.17 12.39
N VAL A 45 -2.53 -0.06 13.44
CA VAL A 45 -1.39 -0.99 13.37
C VAL A 45 -1.54 -2.25 14.22
N ASP A 46 -2.41 -2.25 15.24
CA ASP A 46 -2.56 -3.39 16.16
C ASP A 46 -2.84 -4.71 15.45
N HIS A 47 -3.66 -4.68 14.42
CA HIS A 47 -4.03 -5.87 13.67
C HIS A 47 -2.87 -6.39 12.80
N LEU A 48 -1.89 -5.55 12.44
CA LEU A 48 -0.71 -5.95 11.68
C LEU A 48 0.37 -6.55 12.58
N ILE A 49 0.63 -5.92 13.73
CA ILE A 49 1.68 -6.37 14.67
C ILE A 49 1.31 -7.68 15.37
N LYS A 50 0.02 -8.04 15.40
CA LYS A 50 -0.49 -9.31 15.96
C LYS A 50 -0.44 -10.48 14.98
N LEU A 51 -0.06 -10.25 13.71
CA LEU A 51 0.05 -11.32 12.72
C LEU A 51 1.22 -12.25 13.06
N GLU A 52 1.08 -13.50 12.64
CA GLU A 52 2.13 -14.51 12.81
C GLU A 52 3.37 -14.12 11.98
N GLY A 53 4.55 -14.14 12.61
CA GLY A 53 5.81 -13.73 11.98
C GLY A 53 6.02 -12.21 11.90
N ALA A 54 5.08 -11.40 12.39
CA ALA A 54 5.21 -9.94 12.33
C ALA A 54 6.37 -9.41 13.19
N LYS A 55 6.63 -10.00 14.36
CA LYS A 55 7.70 -9.54 15.26
C LYS A 55 9.08 -9.61 14.61
N GLU A 56 9.28 -10.58 13.73
CA GLU A 56 10.57 -10.86 13.09
C GLU A 56 10.68 -10.24 11.70
N ARG A 57 9.56 -10.17 10.95
CA ARG A 57 9.55 -9.89 9.51
C ARG A 57 8.65 -8.74 9.08
N LEU A 58 7.89 -8.11 9.98
CA LEU A 58 7.10 -6.92 9.65
C LEU A 58 7.84 -5.66 10.09
N GLN A 59 8.00 -4.73 9.15
CA GLN A 59 8.56 -3.40 9.39
C GLN A 59 7.52 -2.35 9.01
N LEU A 60 7.11 -1.52 9.96
CA LEU A 60 6.15 -0.45 9.73
C LEU A 60 6.86 0.86 9.39
N PHE A 61 6.46 1.48 8.29
CA PHE A 61 6.98 2.76 7.84
C PHE A 61 5.88 3.79 7.73
N LYS A 62 6.20 5.03 8.10
CA LYS A 62 5.33 6.17 7.84
C LYS A 62 5.48 6.58 6.37
N ALA A 63 4.38 6.64 5.63
CA ALA A 63 4.36 7.21 4.28
C ALA A 63 2.99 7.79 3.92
N ASP A 64 2.99 8.82 3.08
CA ASP A 64 1.78 9.43 2.54
C ASP A 64 1.86 9.49 1.00
N LEU A 65 0.77 9.09 0.34
CA LEU A 65 0.65 9.11 -1.12
C LEU A 65 0.91 10.49 -1.73
N LEU A 66 0.53 11.54 -1.02
CA LEU A 66 0.62 12.92 -1.51
C LEU A 66 1.93 13.61 -1.15
N GLU A 67 2.75 12.99 -0.31
CA GLU A 67 4.07 13.47 0.05
C GLU A 67 5.12 12.86 -0.90
N GLN A 68 5.72 13.71 -1.71
CA GLN A 68 6.70 13.29 -2.72
C GLN A 68 7.93 12.66 -2.05
N GLY A 69 8.38 11.51 -2.56
CA GLY A 69 9.56 10.81 -2.06
C GLY A 69 9.36 10.03 -0.75
N SER A 70 8.14 10.05 -0.17
CA SER A 70 7.84 9.33 1.08
C SER A 70 7.99 7.82 0.98
N PHE A 71 8.08 7.27 -0.24
CA PHE A 71 8.27 5.85 -0.51
C PHE A 71 9.70 5.47 -0.93
N ASP A 72 10.56 6.44 -1.27
CA ASP A 72 11.85 6.18 -1.93
C ASP A 72 12.73 5.22 -1.12
N SER A 73 13.02 5.56 0.14
CA SER A 73 13.82 4.70 1.02
C SER A 73 13.11 3.40 1.43
N ILE A 74 11.78 3.33 1.26
CA ILE A 74 10.99 2.16 1.65
C ILE A 74 11.06 1.11 0.54
N VAL A 75 11.00 1.53 -0.72
CA VAL A 75 11.05 0.65 -1.89
C VAL A 75 12.48 0.23 -2.24
N GLU A 76 13.49 0.99 -1.80
CA GLU A 76 14.90 0.67 -2.01
C GLU A 76 15.25 -0.75 -1.53
N GLY A 77 15.78 -1.57 -2.45
CA GLY A 77 16.15 -2.96 -2.19
C GLY A 77 14.97 -3.92 -1.95
N CYS A 78 13.73 -3.53 -2.30
CA CYS A 78 12.61 -4.48 -2.33
C CYS A 78 12.61 -5.30 -3.63
N ASP A 79 12.25 -6.58 -3.53
CA ASP A 79 11.99 -7.50 -4.64
C ASP A 79 10.61 -7.27 -5.30
N GLY A 80 9.77 -6.42 -4.72
CA GLY A 80 8.45 -6.12 -5.27
C GLY A 80 7.65 -5.14 -4.42
N VAL A 81 6.69 -4.46 -5.07
CA VAL A 81 5.80 -3.50 -4.42
C VAL A 81 4.34 -3.86 -4.69
N PHE A 82 3.55 -3.97 -3.63
CA PHE A 82 2.10 -4.11 -3.67
C PHE A 82 1.48 -2.77 -3.33
N HIS A 83 1.02 -2.06 -4.35
CA HIS A 83 0.37 -0.78 -4.16
C HIS A 83 -1.13 -0.98 -3.95
N THR A 84 -1.56 -0.87 -2.69
CA THR A 84 -2.97 -1.02 -2.29
C THR A 84 -3.53 0.23 -1.62
N ALA A 85 -2.67 1.20 -1.30
CA ALA A 85 -3.10 2.49 -0.78
C ALA A 85 -3.96 3.23 -1.81
N SER A 86 -5.13 3.71 -1.37
CA SER A 86 -6.04 4.48 -2.19
C SER A 86 -6.74 5.54 -1.31
N PRO A 87 -6.96 6.75 -1.81
CA PRO A 87 -7.78 7.74 -1.13
C PRO A 87 -9.24 7.26 -1.13
N VAL A 88 -9.72 6.83 0.03
CA VAL A 88 -11.11 6.40 0.22
C VAL A 88 -11.83 7.41 1.10
N ARG A 89 -12.86 8.07 0.55
CA ARG A 89 -13.81 8.89 1.30
C ARG A 89 -15.23 8.43 0.98
N PHE A 90 -16.09 8.40 2.00
CA PHE A 90 -17.50 8.01 1.86
C PHE A 90 -18.43 9.17 1.48
N VAL A 91 -18.02 10.39 1.81
CA VAL A 91 -18.73 11.64 1.48
C VAL A 91 -17.73 12.53 0.76
N VAL A 92 -18.10 13.01 -0.42
CA VAL A 92 -17.23 13.77 -1.32
C VAL A 92 -18.07 14.83 -2.03
N ASP A 93 -17.60 16.07 -1.98
CA ASP A 93 -18.26 17.20 -2.64
C ASP A 93 -17.70 17.38 -4.06
N ASP A 94 -16.37 17.27 -4.21
CA ASP A 94 -15.70 17.28 -5.51
C ASP A 94 -14.92 15.96 -5.74
N PRO A 95 -15.51 14.99 -6.46
CA PRO A 95 -14.85 13.71 -6.76
C PRO A 95 -13.53 13.84 -7.50
N GLN A 96 -13.37 14.89 -8.32
CA GLN A 96 -12.14 15.09 -9.09
C GLN A 96 -11.00 15.47 -8.14
N ALA A 97 -11.19 16.54 -7.36
CA ALA A 97 -10.16 17.06 -6.47
C ALA A 97 -9.91 16.15 -5.26
N GLU A 98 -10.92 15.43 -4.77
CA GLU A 98 -10.83 14.69 -3.50
C GLU A 98 -10.56 13.20 -3.63
N LEU A 99 -10.82 12.58 -4.80
CA LEU A 99 -10.60 11.15 -5.04
C LEU A 99 -9.70 10.89 -6.25
N ILE A 100 -10.05 11.45 -7.42
CA ILE A 100 -9.36 11.12 -8.68
C ILE A 100 -7.94 11.69 -8.69
N ASP A 101 -7.80 13.00 -8.46
CA ASP A 101 -6.49 13.66 -8.45
C ASP A 101 -5.54 13.05 -7.41
N PRO A 102 -5.96 12.81 -6.15
CA PRO A 102 -5.12 12.14 -5.16
C PRO A 102 -4.75 10.70 -5.53
N ALA A 103 -5.66 9.95 -6.16
CA ALA A 103 -5.39 8.57 -6.57
C ALA A 103 -4.34 8.52 -7.70
N VAL A 104 -4.49 9.38 -8.70
CA VAL A 104 -3.54 9.49 -9.82
C VAL A 104 -2.19 9.98 -9.31
N LYS A 105 -2.16 11.08 -8.55
CA LYS A 105 -0.91 11.62 -7.98
C LYS A 105 -0.21 10.62 -7.07
N GLY A 106 -0.97 9.95 -6.20
CA GLY A 106 -0.44 8.94 -5.30
C GLY A 106 0.15 7.73 -6.03
N THR A 107 -0.53 7.25 -7.07
CA THR A 107 -0.03 6.13 -7.88
C THR A 107 1.26 6.52 -8.61
N LEU A 108 1.30 7.72 -9.21
CA LEU A 108 2.49 8.25 -9.87
C LEU A 108 3.66 8.45 -8.90
N ASN A 109 3.38 8.88 -7.66
CA ASN A 109 4.41 9.05 -6.64
C ASN A 109 5.09 7.71 -6.32
N VAL A 110 4.30 6.66 -6.07
CA VAL A 110 4.84 5.31 -5.82
C VAL A 110 5.58 4.75 -7.03
N LEU A 111 5.05 4.97 -8.24
CA LEU A 111 5.71 4.57 -9.48
C LEU A 111 7.08 5.22 -9.65
N LYS A 112 7.19 6.53 -9.37
CA LYS A 112 8.47 7.25 -9.45
C LYS A 112 9.49 6.71 -8.45
N SER A 113 9.07 6.40 -7.23
CA SER A 113 9.95 5.74 -6.25
C SER A 113 10.45 4.39 -6.77
N CYS A 114 9.59 3.63 -7.46
CA CYS A 114 9.98 2.35 -8.05
C CYS A 114 10.88 2.49 -9.28
N GLU A 115 10.67 3.51 -10.12
CA GLU A 115 11.48 3.77 -11.32
C GLU A 115 12.94 4.07 -10.97
N ASN A 116 13.16 4.75 -9.84
CA ASN A 116 14.50 5.02 -9.33
C ASN A 116 15.24 3.74 -8.90
N GLU A 117 14.53 2.62 -8.71
CA GLU A 117 15.07 1.33 -8.31
C GLU A 117 15.16 0.36 -9.51
N LEU A 118 16.36 0.25 -10.10
CA LEU A 118 16.63 -0.59 -11.28
C LEU A 118 16.31 -2.08 -11.12
N SER A 119 16.05 -2.55 -9.89
CA SER A 119 15.93 -3.97 -9.55
C SER A 119 14.50 -4.47 -9.32
N LEU A 120 13.48 -3.60 -9.40
CA LEU A 120 12.08 -3.99 -9.12
C LEU A 120 11.44 -4.74 -10.29
N PRO A 121 11.12 -6.05 -10.14
CA PRO A 121 10.56 -6.85 -11.24
C PRO A 121 9.03 -6.84 -11.30
N LEU A 122 8.31 -6.35 -10.27
CA LEU A 122 6.84 -6.42 -10.23
C LEU A 122 6.19 -5.35 -9.32
N LEU A 123 5.32 -4.52 -9.92
CA LEU A 123 4.37 -3.65 -9.22
C LEU A 123 2.95 -4.22 -9.39
N MET A 124 2.29 -4.54 -8.28
CA MET A 124 0.89 -4.98 -8.28
C MET A 124 -0.01 -3.81 -7.84
N LEU A 125 -0.88 -3.35 -8.74
CA LEU A 125 -1.85 -2.28 -8.49
C LEU A 125 -3.22 -2.86 -8.14
N GLN A 126 -3.83 -2.39 -7.04
CA GLN A 126 -5.23 -2.68 -6.75
C GLN A 126 -6.17 -1.80 -7.59
N LEU A 127 -6.92 -2.40 -8.51
CA LEU A 127 -7.98 -1.74 -9.28
C LEU A 127 -9.33 -1.88 -8.57
N HIS A 128 -10.11 -0.80 -8.49
CA HIS A 128 -11.49 -0.83 -8.02
C HIS A 128 -12.44 -1.04 -9.21
N ILE A 129 -13.27 -2.10 -9.17
CA ILE A 129 -14.38 -2.28 -10.11
C ILE A 129 -15.54 -1.42 -9.62
N THR A 130 -15.68 -0.21 -10.16
CA THR A 130 -16.88 0.60 -9.93
C THR A 130 -18.03 0.05 -10.79
N GLN A 131 -19.02 -0.57 -10.17
CA GLN A 131 -20.31 -0.88 -10.80
C GLN A 131 -20.96 0.44 -11.22
N GLY A 132 -20.92 0.75 -12.52
CA GLY A 132 -21.57 1.93 -13.08
C GLY A 132 -23.09 1.81 -12.97
N ARG A 133 -23.68 2.31 -11.87
CA ARG A 133 -25.12 2.61 -11.86
C ARG A 133 -25.34 3.84 -12.72
N ARG A 134 -25.82 3.65 -13.96
CA ARG A 134 -26.45 4.72 -14.74
C ARG A 134 -27.56 5.31 -13.88
N ILE A 135 -27.35 6.54 -13.42
CA ILE A 135 -28.43 7.37 -12.89
C ILE A 135 -29.28 7.73 -14.11
N LEU A 136 -30.37 6.99 -14.31
CA LEU A 136 -31.45 7.41 -15.20
C LEU A 136 -32.02 8.70 -14.59
N LYS A 137 -31.68 9.84 -15.19
CA LYS A 137 -32.41 11.09 -14.96
C LYS A 137 -33.83 10.88 -15.51
N SER A 138 -34.82 10.87 -14.63
CA SER A 138 -36.24 11.09 -14.96
C SER A 138 -36.54 12.58 -14.88
#